data_AF-A0A9Q9XTV9-F1
#
_entry.id   AF-A0A9Q9XTV9-F1
#
_cell.length_a   1.000
_cell.length_b   1.000
_cell.length_c   1.000
_cell.angle_alpha   90.00
_cell.angle_beta   90.00
_cell.angle_gamma   90.00
#
_symmetry.space_group_name_H-M   'P 1'
#
loop_
_entity.id
_entity.type
_entity.pdbx_description
1 polymer ?
#
loop_
_entity_poly.entity_id
_entity_poly.type
_entity_poly.pdbx_seq_one_letter_code
_entity_poly.pdbx_strand_id
1 'polypeptide(L)'
;MDWVWTDTTLSLSSWICVEDIYAHIFVLKCWRESEKRYPQPRGQKKKKVVKYGMGGMIVMLLICIVWFPLLFMSLVKSVAGVVNKPLDVSVTITLGGFQPIFTMSAQQNQLKDVTDGDFISFLNSYRHSSSALQFLEAYTAEDVTVAELEGSSNSLWTISPPSRKNLMDVLSKEDQFPVTMSWSIQRNLSLGAKAEFAVDKHITYLDMNTRQELIALLNGTRNKPVVIEQVFPCFIRAPSDSNAKPVDQLYTDEGYKSIQLDLERSPTGSEDIQEWWIVDQPSAAKIQMRAESKLEKKREAGLQLYVFSDKVSPPSLGFLAGYGIMGLYASVVLVIGKFVREFFSGISHSIMFEELPCVDRILKLCTDIFLVRETGELELEEDLYAKLIFLYRSPETIIKWTREKTK
;
A
#
# COMPACT_ATOMS: atom_id res chain seq x y z
N MET A 1 31.38 25.10 -24.32
CA MET A 1 32.81 24.72 -24.34
C MET A 1 33.50 25.45 -25.47
N ASP A 2 32.95 25.43 -26.68
CA ASP A 2 33.53 26.07 -27.88
C ASP A 2 33.90 27.55 -27.69
N TRP A 3 33.03 28.37 -27.07
CA TRP A 3 33.34 29.77 -26.74
C TRP A 3 34.62 29.95 -25.89
N VAL A 4 34.92 29.02 -24.99
CA VAL A 4 36.10 29.12 -24.09
C VAL A 4 37.40 28.85 -24.84
N TRP A 5 37.34 28.03 -25.89
CA TRP A 5 38.52 27.52 -26.61
C TRP A 5 38.67 28.12 -28.01
N THR A 6 37.83 29.09 -28.37
CA THR A 6 37.89 29.77 -29.66
C THR A 6 38.25 31.23 -29.42
N ASP A 7 39.23 31.74 -30.17
CA ASP A 7 39.57 33.15 -30.14
C ASP A 7 38.44 33.95 -30.82
N THR A 8 37.69 34.71 -30.04
CA THR A 8 36.56 35.55 -30.50
C THR A 8 36.50 36.84 -29.69
N THR A 9 35.97 37.90 -30.30
CA THR A 9 35.68 39.17 -29.61
C THR A 9 34.32 39.18 -28.92
N LEU A 10 33.46 38.19 -29.20
CA LEU A 10 32.11 38.14 -28.67
C LEU A 10 32.07 37.70 -27.20
N SER A 11 31.27 38.40 -26.40
CA SER A 11 30.90 37.93 -25.06
C SER A 11 30.12 36.61 -25.12
N LEU A 12 30.11 35.85 -24.02
CA LEU A 12 29.38 34.58 -23.95
C LEU A 12 27.89 34.72 -24.30
N SER A 13 27.23 35.82 -23.90
CA SER A 13 25.82 36.06 -24.24
C SER A 13 25.62 36.29 -25.75
N SER A 14 26.53 37.05 -26.38
CA SER A 14 26.53 37.29 -27.83
C SER A 14 26.81 36.01 -28.60
N TRP A 15 27.74 35.18 -28.11
CA TRP A 15 28.02 33.86 -28.65
C TRP A 15 26.78 32.96 -28.67
N ILE A 16 26.11 32.82 -27.51
CA ILE A 16 24.87 32.03 -27.40
C ILE A 16 23.78 32.58 -28.34
N CYS A 17 23.68 33.89 -28.49
CA CYS A 17 22.72 34.52 -29.40
C CYS A 17 22.97 34.15 -30.87
N VAL A 18 24.23 34.17 -31.33
CA VAL A 18 24.59 33.76 -32.70
C VAL A 18 24.27 32.29 -32.94
N GLU A 19 24.65 31.41 -32.00
CA GLU A 19 24.40 29.97 -32.09
C GLU A 19 22.89 29.62 -32.11
N ASP A 20 22.10 30.27 -31.25
CA ASP A 20 20.65 30.06 -31.19
C ASP A 20 19.97 30.50 -32.49
N ILE A 21 20.35 31.68 -33.02
CA ILE A 21 19.87 32.18 -34.32
C ILE A 21 20.24 31.21 -35.44
N TYR A 22 21.49 30.75 -35.48
CA TYR A 22 21.95 29.81 -36.51
C TYR A 22 21.18 28.49 -36.46
N ALA A 23 21.06 27.87 -35.28
CA ALA A 23 20.35 26.61 -35.10
C ALA A 23 18.87 26.72 -35.53
N HIS A 24 18.19 27.79 -35.12
CA HIS A 24 16.81 28.04 -35.51
C HIS A 24 16.66 28.24 -37.02
N ILE A 25 17.51 29.05 -37.64
CA ILE A 25 17.49 29.31 -39.09
C ILE A 25 17.84 28.06 -39.90
N PHE A 26 18.75 27.22 -39.41
CA PHE A 26 19.10 25.95 -40.04
C PHE A 26 17.90 24.99 -40.07
N VAL A 27 17.20 24.83 -38.93
CA VAL A 27 15.97 24.03 -38.87
C VAL A 27 14.92 24.56 -39.84
N LEU A 28 14.71 25.88 -39.88
CA LEU A 28 13.80 26.52 -40.86
C LEU A 28 14.23 26.24 -42.30
N LYS A 29 15.52 26.31 -42.62
CA LYS A 29 16.04 25.98 -43.96
C LYS A 29 15.71 24.53 -44.34
N CYS A 30 15.90 23.58 -43.41
CA CYS A 30 15.53 22.18 -43.62
C CYS A 30 14.02 22.02 -43.90
N TRP A 31 13.16 22.71 -43.14
CA TRP A 31 11.71 22.71 -43.37
C TRP A 31 11.37 23.27 -44.75
N ARG A 32 11.90 24.43 -45.13
CA ARG A 32 11.64 25.04 -46.45
C ARG A 32 12.13 24.17 -47.62
N GLU A 33 13.30 23.53 -47.49
CA GLU A 33 13.77 22.55 -48.49
C GLU A 33 12.87 21.31 -48.56
N SER A 34 12.32 20.84 -47.43
CA SER A 34 11.36 19.74 -47.41
C SER A 34 10.05 20.11 -48.12
N GLU A 35 9.54 21.33 -47.90
CA GLU A 35 8.33 21.86 -48.55
C GLU A 35 8.55 22.02 -50.06
N LYS A 36 9.74 22.46 -50.46
CA LYS A 36 10.12 22.59 -51.87
C LYS A 36 10.24 21.25 -52.58
N ARG A 37 10.79 20.23 -51.92
CA ARG A 37 10.91 18.85 -52.47
C ARG A 37 9.58 18.11 -52.52
N TYR A 38 8.68 18.37 -51.56
CA TYR A 38 7.38 17.73 -51.46
C TYR A 38 6.25 18.78 -51.44
N PRO A 39 6.03 19.50 -52.56
CA PRO A 39 5.09 20.61 -52.60
C PRO A 39 3.65 20.13 -52.42
N GLN A 40 2.89 20.86 -51.61
CA GLN A 40 1.46 20.62 -51.44
C GLN A 40 0.67 21.62 -52.28
N PRO A 41 -0.25 21.16 -53.15
CA PRO A 41 -1.11 22.04 -53.93
C PRO A 41 -2.00 22.90 -53.01
N ARG A 42 -2.15 24.17 -53.38
CA ARG A 42 -2.90 25.16 -52.61
C ARG A 42 -4.37 24.74 -52.49
N GLY A 43 -4.96 24.95 -51.31
CA GLY A 43 -6.38 24.70 -51.06
C GLY A 43 -6.78 23.23 -50.89
N GLN A 44 -5.84 22.28 -50.91
CA GLN A 44 -6.17 20.87 -50.69
C GLN A 44 -6.21 20.48 -49.21
N LYS A 45 -7.14 19.58 -48.87
CA LYS A 45 -7.29 19.04 -47.51
C LYS A 45 -6.06 18.19 -47.15
N LYS A 46 -5.51 18.39 -45.94
CA LYS A 46 -4.48 17.49 -45.38
C LYS A 46 -5.03 16.06 -45.28
N LYS A 47 -4.20 15.07 -45.63
CA LYS A 47 -4.56 13.65 -45.58
C LYS A 47 -5.06 13.26 -44.18
N LYS A 48 -6.18 12.55 -44.12
CA LYS A 48 -6.79 12.08 -42.85
C LYS A 48 -5.80 11.28 -42.01
N VAL A 49 -4.99 10.42 -42.64
CA VAL A 49 -3.97 9.59 -41.96
C VAL A 49 -2.98 10.43 -41.16
N VAL A 50 -2.51 11.57 -41.71
CA VAL A 50 -1.58 12.46 -41.00
C VAL A 50 -2.27 13.11 -39.80
N LYS A 51 -3.53 13.54 -39.95
CA LYS A 51 -4.30 14.16 -38.87
C LYS A 51 -4.55 13.18 -37.72
N TYR A 52 -5.06 11.98 -38.02
CA TYR A 52 -5.37 10.98 -37.01
C TYR A 52 -4.11 10.33 -36.43
N GLY A 53 -3.04 10.17 -37.21
CA GLY A 53 -1.76 9.64 -36.73
C GLY A 53 -1.09 10.60 -35.76
N MET A 54 -0.86 11.85 -36.16
CA MET A 54 -0.20 12.84 -35.30
C MET A 54 -1.07 13.22 -34.10
N GLY A 55 -2.36 13.51 -34.32
CA GLY A 55 -3.29 13.85 -33.24
C GLY A 55 -3.52 12.69 -32.28
N GLY A 56 -3.69 11.47 -32.81
CA GLY A 56 -3.85 10.26 -32.00
C GLY A 56 -2.63 9.94 -31.16
N MET A 57 -1.42 10.11 -31.71
CA MET A 57 -0.18 9.90 -30.97
C MET A 57 -0.05 10.89 -29.80
N ILE A 58 -0.34 12.17 -30.02
CA ILE A 58 -0.30 13.19 -28.95
C ILE A 58 -1.33 12.87 -27.84
N VAL A 59 -2.56 12.53 -28.22
CA VAL A 59 -3.62 12.18 -27.25
C VAL A 59 -3.26 10.93 -26.46
N MET A 60 -2.74 9.89 -27.13
CA MET A 60 -2.32 8.66 -26.47
C MET A 60 -1.17 8.91 -25.49
N LEU A 61 -0.17 9.70 -25.88
CA LEU A 61 0.95 10.07 -25.02
C LEU A 61 0.48 10.83 -23.77
N LEU A 62 -0.49 11.76 -23.93
CA LEU A 62 -1.09 12.48 -22.80
C LEU A 62 -1.82 11.53 -21.85
N ILE A 63 -2.63 10.60 -22.39
CA ILE A 63 -3.32 9.59 -21.56
C ILE A 63 -2.30 8.73 -20.82
N CYS A 64 -1.26 8.24 -21.50
CA CYS A 64 -0.19 7.46 -20.87
C CYS A 64 0.48 8.22 -19.74
N ILE A 65 0.81 9.49 -19.93
CA ILE A 65 1.40 10.32 -18.88
C ILE A 65 0.49 10.44 -17.65
N VAL A 66 -0.81 10.62 -17.86
CA VAL A 66 -1.77 10.82 -16.77
C VAL A 66 -2.12 9.49 -16.07
N TRP A 67 -2.17 8.38 -16.80
CA TRP A 67 -2.62 7.08 -16.29
C TRP A 67 -1.49 6.17 -15.81
N PHE A 68 -0.31 6.23 -16.44
CA PHE A 68 0.83 5.38 -16.09
C PHE A 68 1.22 5.51 -14.61
N PRO A 69 1.32 6.72 -14.01
CA PRO A 69 1.61 6.84 -12.60
C PRO A 69 0.56 6.15 -11.72
N LEU A 70 -0.73 6.24 -12.07
CA LEU A 70 -1.80 5.59 -11.30
C LEU A 70 -1.67 4.06 -11.35
N LEU A 71 -1.42 3.50 -12.53
CA LEU A 71 -1.23 2.07 -12.74
C LEU A 71 0.04 1.54 -12.04
N PHE A 72 1.15 2.27 -12.13
CA PHE A 72 2.39 1.91 -11.46
C PHE A 72 2.20 1.84 -9.95
N MET A 73 1.49 2.81 -9.37
CA MET A 73 1.26 2.85 -7.93
C MET A 73 0.33 1.73 -7.42
N SER A 74 -0.66 1.30 -8.20
CA SER A 74 -1.47 0.13 -7.81
C SER A 74 -0.64 -1.15 -7.79
N LEU A 75 0.29 -1.31 -8.73
CA LEU A 75 1.17 -2.47 -8.81
C LEU A 75 2.15 -2.52 -7.62
N VAL A 76 2.80 -1.39 -7.29
CA VAL A 76 3.76 -1.31 -6.17
C VAL A 76 3.12 -1.69 -4.84
N LYS A 77 1.88 -1.25 -4.56
CA LYS A 77 1.15 -1.62 -3.34
C LYS A 77 0.85 -3.13 -3.25
N SER A 78 0.60 -3.77 -4.39
CA SER A 78 0.23 -5.21 -4.42
C SER A 78 1.42 -6.16 -4.31
N VAL A 79 2.59 -5.81 -4.86
CA VAL A 79 3.72 -6.75 -5.02
C VAL A 79 4.74 -6.66 -3.87
N ALA A 80 4.85 -5.52 -3.19
CA ALA A 80 5.90 -5.29 -2.18
C ALA A 80 5.48 -5.59 -0.73
N GLY A 81 4.33 -6.24 -0.51
CA GLY A 81 3.82 -6.51 0.85
C GLY A 81 4.75 -7.42 1.66
N VAL A 82 5.12 -6.97 2.86
CA VAL A 82 5.95 -7.73 3.81
C VAL A 82 5.03 -8.41 4.82
N VAL A 83 5.30 -9.68 5.13
CA VAL A 83 4.56 -10.44 6.14
C VAL A 83 4.92 -9.91 7.54
N ASN A 84 3.92 -9.58 8.35
CA ASN A 84 4.12 -9.14 9.73
C ASN A 84 3.48 -10.12 10.71
N LYS A 85 4.23 -11.17 11.06
CA LYS A 85 3.80 -12.20 12.00
C LYS A 85 3.59 -11.61 13.41
N PRO A 86 2.63 -12.11 14.18
CA PRO A 86 2.45 -11.68 15.56
C PRO A 86 3.66 -12.06 16.42
N LEU A 87 4.04 -11.17 17.33
CA LEU A 87 5.08 -11.40 18.34
C LEU A 87 4.51 -11.98 19.63
N ASP A 88 3.28 -11.58 19.96
CA ASP A 88 2.50 -12.02 21.11
C ASP A 88 1.03 -12.10 20.71
N VAL A 89 0.35 -13.16 21.18
CA VAL A 89 -1.10 -13.31 21.08
C VAL A 89 -1.65 -13.55 22.47
N SER A 90 -2.33 -12.56 23.02
CA SER A 90 -2.93 -12.59 24.35
C SER A 90 -4.43 -12.78 24.27
N VAL A 91 -4.99 -13.66 25.09
CA VAL A 91 -6.43 -13.91 25.24
C VAL A 91 -6.84 -13.74 26.69
N THR A 92 -7.96 -13.06 26.91
CA THR A 92 -8.55 -12.88 28.23
C THR A 92 -10.04 -13.19 28.18
N ILE A 93 -10.52 -13.95 29.18
CA ILE A 93 -11.94 -14.29 29.33
C ILE A 93 -12.43 -13.71 30.65
N THR A 94 -13.51 -12.94 30.58
CA THR A 94 -14.16 -12.33 31.75
C THR A 94 -15.62 -12.75 31.84
N LEU A 95 -16.06 -13.02 33.07
CA LEU A 95 -17.46 -13.28 33.41
C LEU A 95 -18.07 -11.98 33.91
N GLY A 96 -18.98 -11.38 33.15
CA GLY A 96 -19.56 -10.08 33.46
C GLY A 96 -18.51 -8.98 33.63
N GLY A 97 -18.73 -8.10 34.60
CA GLY A 97 -17.80 -7.06 35.02
C GLY A 97 -16.82 -7.49 36.13
N PHE A 98 -16.68 -8.79 36.38
CA PHE A 98 -15.81 -9.31 37.44
C PHE A 98 -14.37 -9.50 36.95
N GLN A 99 -13.47 -9.84 37.89
CA GLN A 99 -12.08 -10.12 37.58
C GLN A 99 -11.96 -11.21 36.50
N PRO A 100 -11.04 -11.05 35.52
CA PRO A 100 -10.80 -12.05 34.48
C PRO A 100 -10.57 -13.43 35.10
N ILE A 101 -11.25 -14.43 34.54
CA ILE A 101 -11.11 -15.82 34.98
C ILE A 101 -9.91 -16.47 34.31
N PHE A 102 -9.61 -16.09 33.07
CA PHE A 102 -8.53 -16.65 32.30
C PHE A 102 -7.75 -15.55 31.60
N THR A 103 -6.43 -15.59 31.73
CA THR A 103 -5.49 -14.72 31.01
C THR A 103 -4.33 -15.56 30.53
N MET A 104 -4.12 -15.62 29.23
CA MET A 104 -3.02 -16.38 28.62
C MET A 104 -2.41 -15.58 27.47
N SER A 105 -1.10 -15.72 27.31
CA SER A 105 -0.30 -15.08 26.27
C SER A 105 0.56 -16.15 25.63
N ALA A 106 0.45 -16.27 24.30
CA ALA A 106 1.27 -17.14 23.48
C ALA A 106 2.42 -16.35 22.87
N GLN A 107 3.65 -16.73 23.19
CA GLN A 107 4.88 -16.08 22.70
C GLN A 107 5.85 -17.08 22.09
N GLN A 108 6.68 -16.60 21.15
CA GLN A 108 7.82 -17.32 20.57
C GLN A 108 7.48 -18.77 20.16
N ASN A 109 7.85 -19.75 20.99
CA ASN A 109 7.67 -21.17 20.72
C ASN A 109 6.20 -21.60 20.67
N GLN A 110 5.27 -20.87 21.29
CA GLN A 110 3.84 -21.12 21.23
C GLN A 110 3.19 -20.58 19.94
N LEU A 111 3.91 -19.73 19.20
CA LEU A 111 3.52 -19.24 17.88
C LEU A 111 4.13 -20.17 16.82
N LYS A 112 3.30 -20.94 16.14
CA LYS A 112 3.71 -21.92 15.14
C LYS A 112 3.40 -21.42 13.74
N ASP A 113 4.38 -21.56 12.86
CA ASP A 113 4.22 -21.34 11.44
C ASP A 113 3.40 -22.48 10.82
N VAL A 114 2.50 -22.12 9.88
CA VAL A 114 1.74 -23.08 9.09
C VAL A 114 2.58 -23.53 7.90
N THR A 115 2.65 -24.84 7.65
CA THR A 115 3.34 -25.36 6.47
C THR A 115 2.46 -25.26 5.22
N ASP A 116 3.05 -25.16 4.03
CA ASP A 116 2.26 -25.11 2.78
C ASP A 116 1.34 -26.32 2.62
N GLY A 117 1.79 -27.51 3.04
CA GLY A 117 0.97 -28.73 3.01
C GLY A 117 -0.25 -28.65 3.92
N ASP A 118 -0.06 -28.14 5.15
CA ASP A 118 -1.13 -27.92 6.13
C ASP A 118 -2.13 -26.87 5.61
N PHE A 119 -1.63 -25.76 5.05
CA PHE A 119 -2.47 -24.69 4.49
C PHE A 119 -3.29 -25.18 3.29
N ILE A 120 -2.70 -25.94 2.38
CA ILE A 120 -3.42 -26.53 1.24
C ILE A 120 -4.48 -27.53 1.73
N SER A 121 -4.18 -28.33 2.76
CA SER A 121 -5.15 -29.26 3.34
C SER A 121 -6.36 -28.52 3.93
N PHE A 122 -6.11 -27.39 4.58
CA PHE A 122 -7.15 -26.51 5.10
C PHE A 122 -7.95 -25.81 4.00
N LEU A 123 -7.29 -25.28 2.96
CA LEU A 123 -8.00 -24.73 1.80
C LEU A 123 -8.95 -25.76 1.19
N ASN A 124 -8.52 -27.03 1.15
CA ASN A 124 -9.33 -28.12 0.62
C ASN A 124 -10.55 -28.45 1.47
N SER A 125 -10.53 -28.20 2.79
CA SER A 125 -11.70 -28.44 3.65
C SER A 125 -12.82 -27.43 3.42
N TYR A 126 -12.49 -26.22 2.93
CA TYR A 126 -13.45 -25.17 2.57
C TYR A 126 -13.87 -25.18 1.09
N ARG A 127 -13.57 -26.23 0.32
CA ARG A 127 -13.88 -26.32 -1.13
C ARG A 127 -15.33 -26.02 -1.51
N HIS A 128 -16.27 -26.31 -0.61
CA HIS A 128 -17.70 -26.12 -0.84
C HIS A 128 -18.21 -24.71 -0.44
N SER A 129 -17.39 -23.90 0.23
CA SER A 129 -17.74 -22.53 0.63
C SER A 129 -16.99 -21.51 -0.24
N SER A 130 -17.69 -20.93 -1.21
CA SER A 130 -17.10 -19.97 -2.15
C SER A 130 -16.60 -18.70 -1.44
N SER A 131 -17.29 -18.22 -0.40
CA SER A 131 -16.88 -17.05 0.38
C SER A 131 -15.62 -17.30 1.20
N ALA A 132 -15.50 -18.49 1.81
CA ALA A 132 -14.30 -18.88 2.53
C ALA A 132 -13.08 -19.00 1.60
N LEU A 133 -13.25 -19.64 0.44
CA LEU A 133 -12.17 -19.77 -0.54
C LEU A 133 -11.68 -18.41 -1.04
N GLN A 134 -12.58 -17.49 -1.37
CA GLN A 134 -12.20 -16.14 -1.82
C GLN A 134 -11.35 -15.40 -0.76
N PHE A 135 -11.67 -15.59 0.53
CA PHE A 135 -10.86 -15.04 1.60
C PHE A 135 -9.49 -15.72 1.68
N LEU A 136 -9.46 -17.06 1.68
CA LEU A 136 -8.22 -17.83 1.83
C LEU A 136 -7.24 -17.66 0.65
N GLU A 137 -7.74 -17.46 -0.57
CA GLU A 137 -6.92 -17.18 -1.76
C GLU A 137 -6.12 -15.86 -1.65
N ALA A 138 -6.52 -14.95 -0.77
CA ALA A 138 -5.79 -13.71 -0.51
C ALA A 138 -4.56 -13.90 0.38
N TYR A 139 -4.41 -15.06 1.03
CA TYR A 139 -3.35 -15.37 1.98
C TYR A 139 -2.47 -16.54 1.51
N THR A 140 -1.22 -16.51 1.96
CA THR A 140 -0.27 -17.63 1.82
C THR A 140 -0.01 -18.29 3.17
N ALA A 141 0.63 -19.46 3.19
CA ALA A 141 0.92 -20.16 4.44
C ALA A 141 1.78 -19.32 5.41
N GLU A 142 2.67 -18.48 4.88
CA GLU A 142 3.49 -17.56 5.68
C GLU A 142 2.70 -16.47 6.40
N ASP A 143 1.53 -16.10 5.86
CA ASP A 143 0.66 -15.06 6.41
C ASP A 143 -0.19 -15.59 7.59
N VAL A 144 -0.23 -16.90 7.80
CA VAL A 144 -1.02 -17.55 8.85
C VAL A 144 -0.11 -18.05 9.96
N THR A 145 -0.42 -17.66 11.19
CA THR A 145 0.28 -18.13 12.39
C THR A 145 -0.71 -18.79 13.34
N VAL A 146 -0.35 -19.95 13.88
CA VAL A 146 -1.13 -20.64 14.91
C VAL A 146 -0.58 -20.27 16.27
N ALA A 147 -1.40 -19.64 17.11
CA ALA A 147 -1.10 -19.42 18.52
C ALA A 147 -1.65 -20.58 19.37
N GLU A 148 -0.74 -21.37 19.92
CA GLU A 148 -1.02 -22.45 20.87
C GLU A 148 -1.03 -21.85 22.30
N LEU A 149 -2.23 -21.53 22.80
CA LEU A 149 -2.44 -21.01 24.15
C LEU A 149 -2.58 -22.19 25.12
N GLU A 150 -1.78 -22.20 26.17
CA GLU A 150 -1.90 -23.19 27.24
C GLU A 150 -3.23 -23.03 27.99
N GLY A 151 -3.77 -24.13 28.50
CA GLY A 151 -5.11 -24.15 29.10
C GLY A 151 -5.15 -23.63 30.52
N SER A 152 -4.05 -23.70 31.27
CA SER A 152 -3.98 -23.16 32.63
C SER A 152 -3.74 -21.65 32.59
N SER A 153 -4.53 -20.84 33.30
CA SER A 153 -4.32 -19.38 33.35
C SER A 153 -2.92 -19.01 33.87
N ASN A 154 -2.29 -17.99 33.27
CA ASN A 154 -1.01 -17.45 33.76
C ASN A 154 -1.13 -16.68 35.09
N SER A 155 -2.37 -16.36 35.51
CA SER A 155 -2.65 -15.64 36.74
C SER A 155 -3.56 -16.44 37.67
N LEU A 156 -3.28 -16.35 38.98
CA LEU A 156 -4.17 -16.84 40.02
C LEU A 156 -5.46 -16.03 40.05
N TRP A 157 -6.57 -16.67 40.36
CA TRP A 157 -7.88 -16.03 40.46
C TRP A 157 -8.07 -15.41 41.86
N THR A 158 -7.63 -14.17 42.02
CA THR A 158 -7.62 -13.44 43.30
C THR A 158 -8.90 -12.67 43.59
N ILE A 159 -10.06 -13.22 43.23
CA ILE A 159 -11.36 -12.56 43.47
C ILE A 159 -11.63 -12.44 44.98
N SER A 160 -12.11 -11.28 45.42
CA SER A 160 -12.47 -11.11 46.84
C SER A 160 -13.67 -12.00 47.22
N PRO A 161 -13.71 -12.59 48.44
CA PRO A 161 -14.85 -13.39 48.89
C PRO A 161 -16.23 -12.73 48.74
N PRO A 162 -16.43 -11.41 49.02
CA PRO A 162 -17.71 -10.77 48.75
C PRO A 162 -18.01 -10.65 47.25
N SER A 163 -17.01 -10.40 46.41
CA SER A 163 -17.20 -10.36 44.95
C SER A 163 -17.56 -11.72 44.38
N ARG A 164 -16.99 -12.81 44.91
CA ARG A 164 -17.38 -14.18 44.56
C ARG A 164 -18.81 -14.49 44.93
N LYS A 165 -19.25 -14.12 46.14
CA LYS A 165 -20.66 -14.24 46.55
C LYS A 165 -21.59 -13.43 45.65
N ASN A 166 -21.19 -12.21 45.30
CA ASN A 166 -21.93 -11.36 44.37
C ASN A 166 -22.02 -11.98 42.96
N LEU A 167 -20.91 -12.51 42.43
CA LEU A 167 -20.90 -13.23 41.15
C LEU A 167 -21.91 -14.38 41.14
N MET A 168 -21.94 -15.19 42.20
CA MET A 168 -22.90 -16.29 42.31
C MET A 168 -24.35 -15.79 42.42
N ASP A 169 -24.59 -14.69 43.14
CA ASP A 169 -25.92 -14.09 43.26
C ASP A 169 -26.41 -13.54 41.92
N VAL A 170 -25.56 -12.81 41.20
CA VAL A 170 -25.86 -12.28 39.85
C VAL A 170 -26.11 -13.40 38.85
N LEU A 171 -25.29 -14.45 38.85
CA LEU A 171 -25.49 -15.66 38.01
C LEU A 171 -26.84 -16.35 38.28
N SER A 172 -27.38 -16.22 39.50
CA SER A 172 -28.66 -16.84 39.89
C SER A 172 -29.89 -15.98 39.56
N LYS A 173 -29.73 -14.65 39.50
CA LYS A 173 -30.83 -13.68 39.38
C LYS A 173 -31.01 -13.11 37.98
N GLU A 174 -29.92 -12.79 37.28
CA GLU A 174 -30.01 -12.14 35.97
C GLU A 174 -30.35 -13.14 34.88
N ASP A 175 -31.30 -12.79 34.00
CA ASP A 175 -31.71 -13.62 32.87
C ASP A 175 -30.67 -13.67 31.75
N GLN A 176 -29.79 -12.68 31.64
CA GLN A 176 -28.70 -12.64 30.67
C GLN A 176 -27.38 -12.29 31.35
N PHE A 177 -26.45 -13.24 31.40
CA PHE A 177 -25.14 -13.00 32.00
C PHE A 177 -24.05 -12.99 30.91
N PRO A 178 -23.38 -11.85 30.67
CA PRO A 178 -22.43 -11.75 29.57
C PRO A 178 -21.09 -12.41 29.88
N VAL A 179 -20.54 -13.14 28.91
CA VAL A 179 -19.17 -13.64 28.88
C VAL A 179 -18.43 -12.92 27.78
N THR A 180 -17.33 -12.26 28.14
CA THR A 180 -16.51 -11.52 27.19
C THR A 180 -15.20 -12.25 26.99
N MET A 181 -14.88 -12.55 25.73
CA MET A 181 -13.55 -12.98 25.33
C MET A 181 -12.89 -11.86 24.54
N SER A 182 -11.78 -11.33 25.03
CA SER A 182 -10.96 -10.36 24.32
C SER A 182 -9.64 -10.97 23.89
N TRP A 183 -9.11 -10.49 22.76
CA TRP A 183 -7.81 -10.88 22.25
C TRP A 183 -6.99 -9.63 21.91
N SER A 184 -5.68 -9.74 22.08
CA SER A 184 -4.71 -8.71 21.76
C SER A 184 -3.55 -9.35 21.00
N ILE A 185 -3.27 -8.83 19.81
CA ILE A 185 -2.22 -9.32 18.93
C ILE A 185 -1.16 -8.24 18.80
N GLN A 186 0.05 -8.51 19.29
CA GLN A 186 1.19 -7.60 19.18
C GLN A 186 1.95 -7.87 17.88
N ARG A 187 2.25 -6.82 17.12
CA ARG A 187 2.95 -6.87 15.84
C ARG A 187 4.19 -5.99 15.85
N ASN A 188 5.11 -6.24 14.91
CA ASN A 188 6.30 -5.42 14.79
C ASN A 188 6.02 -4.11 14.01
N LEU A 189 6.10 -2.97 14.69
CA LEU A 189 5.97 -1.63 14.08
C LEU A 189 7.05 -1.37 13.02
N SER A 190 8.25 -1.89 13.23
CA SER A 190 9.41 -1.65 12.34
C SER A 190 9.22 -2.24 10.94
N LEU A 191 8.29 -3.18 10.77
CA LEU A 191 7.96 -3.79 9.47
C LEU A 191 6.92 -2.99 8.66
N GLY A 192 6.38 -1.89 9.21
CA GLY A 192 5.42 -1.02 8.51
C GLY A 192 3.97 -1.19 8.94
N ALA A 193 3.70 -1.77 10.12
CA ALA A 193 2.37 -1.75 10.72
C ALA A 193 1.92 -0.33 11.07
N LYS A 194 0.62 -0.04 10.97
CA LYS A 194 0.06 1.26 11.41
C LYS A 194 -0.13 1.31 12.92
N ALA A 195 -0.41 0.16 13.55
CA ALA A 195 -0.56 0.01 14.99
C ALA A 195 0.23 -1.23 15.47
N GLU A 196 0.79 -1.14 16.67
CA GLU A 196 1.49 -2.26 17.32
C GLU A 196 0.52 -3.33 17.80
N PHE A 197 -0.59 -2.92 18.42
CA PHE A 197 -1.59 -3.81 18.99
C PHE A 197 -2.85 -3.81 18.14
N ALA A 198 -3.31 -5.02 17.80
CA ALA A 198 -4.63 -5.31 17.27
C ALA A 198 -5.50 -5.86 18.39
N VAL A 199 -6.60 -5.20 18.72
CA VAL A 199 -7.47 -5.63 19.82
C VAL A 199 -8.91 -5.62 19.36
N ASP A 200 -9.65 -6.64 19.77
CA ASP A 200 -11.11 -6.67 19.69
C ASP A 200 -11.65 -7.64 20.76
N LYS A 201 -12.98 -7.71 20.88
CA LYS A 201 -13.65 -8.58 21.83
C LYS A 201 -14.93 -9.17 21.27
N HIS A 202 -15.26 -10.36 21.74
CA HIS A 202 -16.52 -11.02 21.51
C HIS A 202 -17.31 -11.14 22.81
N ILE A 203 -18.63 -10.95 22.73
CA ILE A 203 -19.54 -11.04 23.87
C ILE A 203 -20.62 -12.07 23.55
N THR A 204 -20.79 -13.04 24.44
CA THR A 204 -21.91 -14.00 24.44
C THR A 204 -22.65 -13.94 25.76
N TYR A 205 -23.79 -14.64 25.84
CA TYR A 205 -24.59 -14.72 27.06
C TYR A 205 -24.76 -16.18 27.47
N LEU A 206 -24.62 -16.44 28.77
CA LEU A 206 -24.83 -17.77 29.34
C LEU A 206 -26.32 -18.13 29.33
N ASP A 207 -26.61 -19.39 29.00
CA ASP A 207 -27.93 -19.98 29.19
C ASP A 207 -28.16 -20.37 30.67
N MET A 208 -29.41 -20.65 31.01
CA MET A 208 -29.78 -20.98 32.38
C MET A 208 -29.04 -22.21 32.92
N ASN A 209 -28.79 -23.22 32.09
CA ASN A 209 -28.15 -24.45 32.53
C ASN A 209 -26.66 -24.21 32.81
N THR A 210 -25.92 -23.56 31.91
CA THR A 210 -24.50 -23.28 32.14
C THR A 210 -24.27 -22.38 33.35
N ARG A 211 -25.16 -21.42 33.62
CA ARG A 211 -25.11 -20.61 34.85
C ARG A 211 -25.20 -21.47 36.11
N GLN A 212 -26.14 -22.42 36.15
CA GLN A 212 -26.28 -23.33 37.29
C GLN A 212 -25.05 -24.24 37.44
N GLU A 213 -24.50 -24.73 36.33
CA GLU A 213 -23.27 -25.53 36.36
C GLU A 213 -22.05 -24.72 36.84
N LEU A 214 -21.92 -23.46 36.42
CA LEU A 214 -20.89 -22.53 36.89
C LEU A 214 -21.01 -22.25 38.39
N ILE A 215 -22.23 -22.03 38.91
CA ILE A 215 -22.46 -21.87 40.35
C ILE A 215 -22.04 -23.14 41.11
N ALA A 216 -22.38 -24.32 40.59
CA ALA A 216 -22.00 -25.59 41.19
C ALA A 216 -20.47 -25.80 41.21
N LEU A 217 -19.77 -25.35 40.16
CA LEU A 217 -18.31 -25.35 40.04
C LEU A 217 -17.67 -24.37 41.04
N LEU A 218 -18.20 -23.15 41.14
CA LEU A 218 -17.77 -22.14 42.11
C LEU A 218 -17.96 -22.59 43.56
N ASN A 219 -19.04 -23.32 43.87
CA ASN A 219 -19.26 -23.90 45.19
C ASN A 219 -18.38 -25.13 45.48
N GLY A 220 -17.72 -25.70 44.48
CA GLY A 220 -16.94 -26.93 44.62
C GLY A 220 -17.80 -28.18 44.79
N THR A 221 -19.08 -28.10 44.46
CA THR A 221 -20.03 -29.24 44.48
C THR A 221 -19.94 -30.09 43.22
N ARG A 222 -19.31 -29.56 42.17
CA ARG A 222 -19.12 -30.20 40.87
C ARG A 222 -17.63 -30.28 40.55
N ASN A 223 -17.18 -31.46 40.12
CA ASN A 223 -15.79 -31.74 39.68
C ASN A 223 -15.70 -32.03 38.18
N LYS A 224 -16.67 -31.53 37.39
CA LYS A 224 -16.72 -31.70 35.94
C LYS A 224 -16.62 -30.33 35.29
N PRO A 225 -15.86 -30.18 34.19
CA PRO A 225 -15.82 -28.93 33.44
C PRO A 225 -17.20 -28.49 32.97
N VAL A 226 -17.37 -27.19 32.79
CA VAL A 226 -18.57 -26.54 32.27
C VAL A 226 -18.32 -26.13 30.82
N VAL A 227 -19.22 -26.49 29.91
CA VAL A 227 -19.12 -26.12 28.49
C VAL A 227 -19.85 -24.80 28.28
N ILE A 228 -19.20 -23.79 27.69
CA ILE A 228 -19.86 -22.56 27.25
C ILE A 228 -19.81 -22.50 25.73
N GLU A 229 -20.97 -22.33 25.11
CA GLU A 229 -21.12 -22.30 23.66
C GLU A 229 -20.80 -20.93 23.05
N GLN A 230 -20.32 -20.92 21.80
CA GLN A 230 -20.11 -19.73 20.97
C GLN A 230 -19.17 -18.64 21.53
N VAL A 231 -18.25 -18.99 22.44
CA VAL A 231 -17.31 -18.02 23.05
C VAL A 231 -16.04 -17.81 22.23
N PHE A 232 -15.53 -18.86 21.58
CA PHE A 232 -14.17 -18.89 21.04
C PHE A 232 -14.11 -18.72 19.52
N PRO A 233 -13.75 -17.53 19.01
CA PRO A 233 -13.47 -17.34 17.60
C PRO A 233 -12.07 -17.89 17.25
N CYS A 234 -12.01 -19.07 16.64
CA CYS A 234 -10.75 -19.69 16.20
C CYS A 234 -9.94 -18.92 15.15
N PHE A 235 -10.58 -18.13 14.28
CA PHE A 235 -9.98 -17.50 13.11
C PHE A 235 -10.07 -15.99 13.24
N ILE A 236 -8.93 -15.33 13.41
CA ILE A 236 -8.84 -13.89 13.58
C ILE A 236 -8.01 -13.30 12.47
N ARG A 237 -8.53 -12.26 11.82
CA ARG A 237 -7.76 -11.43 10.91
C ARG A 237 -7.08 -10.32 11.71
N ALA A 238 -5.78 -10.17 11.52
CA ALA A 238 -4.96 -9.10 12.04
C ALA A 238 -4.57 -8.15 10.89
N PRO A 239 -5.34 -7.08 10.62
CA PRO A 239 -4.98 -6.09 9.61
C PRO A 239 -3.81 -5.22 10.06
N SER A 240 -3.31 -4.31 9.22
CA SER A 240 -2.25 -3.38 9.64
C SER A 240 -2.66 -2.36 10.72
N ASP A 241 -3.96 -2.14 10.91
CA ASP A 241 -4.54 -1.18 11.86
C ASP A 241 -4.71 -1.80 13.27
N SER A 242 -5.44 -1.13 14.16
CA SER A 242 -5.62 -1.57 15.54
C SER A 242 -6.77 -2.56 15.76
N ASN A 243 -7.48 -3.00 14.71
CA ASN A 243 -8.73 -3.73 14.87
C ASN A 243 -8.63 -5.17 14.34
N ALA A 244 -8.49 -6.15 15.24
CA ALA A 244 -8.42 -7.56 14.85
C ALA A 244 -9.79 -8.22 14.92
N LYS A 245 -10.45 -8.44 13.78
CA LYS A 245 -11.79 -9.02 13.73
C LYS A 245 -11.77 -10.52 13.45
N PRO A 246 -12.76 -11.28 13.94
CA PRO A 246 -12.97 -12.66 13.50
C PRO A 246 -13.24 -12.73 12.00
N VAL A 247 -12.86 -13.84 11.38
CA VAL A 247 -13.11 -14.08 9.94
C VAL A 247 -14.47 -14.76 9.77
N ASP A 248 -15.53 -13.95 9.69
CA ASP A 248 -16.91 -14.43 9.57
C ASP A 248 -17.10 -15.46 8.44
N GLN A 249 -16.35 -15.31 7.33
CA GLN A 249 -16.46 -16.19 6.17
C GLN A 249 -16.01 -17.64 6.43
N LEU A 250 -15.21 -17.87 7.47
CA LEU A 250 -14.70 -19.19 7.85
C LEU A 250 -15.60 -19.92 8.86
N TYR A 251 -16.59 -19.24 9.43
CA TYR A 251 -17.56 -19.87 10.32
C TYR A 251 -18.77 -20.38 9.52
N THR A 252 -19.16 -21.63 9.79
CA THR A 252 -20.41 -22.20 9.31
C THR A 252 -21.58 -21.70 10.16
N ASP A 253 -22.82 -22.07 9.79
CA ASP A 253 -24.05 -21.68 10.49
C ASP A 253 -24.07 -22.01 12.01
N GLU A 254 -23.15 -22.85 12.49
CA GLU A 254 -22.99 -23.21 13.91
C GLU A 254 -22.32 -22.11 14.76
N GLY A 255 -21.74 -21.08 14.13
CA GLY A 255 -21.11 -19.94 14.81
C GLY A 255 -19.72 -20.24 15.39
N TYR A 256 -19.35 -19.51 16.44
CA TYR A 256 -18.05 -19.68 17.11
C TYR A 256 -17.98 -20.95 17.94
N LYS A 257 -16.77 -21.39 18.28
CA LYS A 257 -16.56 -22.65 19.00
C LYS A 257 -16.84 -22.51 20.49
N SER A 258 -17.23 -23.62 21.10
CA SER A 258 -17.43 -23.74 22.55
C SER A 258 -16.11 -23.92 23.29
N ILE A 259 -16.07 -23.56 24.57
CA ILE A 259 -14.94 -23.77 25.48
C ILE A 259 -15.38 -24.61 26.68
N GLN A 260 -14.43 -25.33 27.29
CA GLN A 260 -14.60 -26.03 28.56
C GLN A 260 -13.86 -25.26 29.65
N LEU A 261 -14.55 -24.91 30.72
CA LEU A 261 -14.00 -24.26 31.90
C LEU A 261 -13.94 -25.23 33.08
N ASP A 262 -12.79 -25.28 33.74
CA ASP A 262 -12.61 -25.97 35.02
C ASP A 262 -11.93 -25.05 36.04
N LEU A 263 -12.16 -25.31 37.32
CA LEU A 263 -11.61 -24.52 38.42
C LEU A 263 -10.75 -25.41 39.30
N GLU A 264 -9.43 -25.26 39.18
CA GLU A 264 -8.46 -26.00 39.98
C GLU A 264 -8.21 -25.29 41.31
N ARG A 265 -8.04 -26.06 42.38
CA ARG A 265 -7.82 -25.54 43.73
C ARG A 265 -6.59 -26.20 44.34
N SER A 266 -5.68 -25.39 44.88
CA SER A 266 -4.49 -25.92 45.53
C SER A 266 -4.86 -26.77 46.77
N PRO A 267 -4.33 -28.00 46.90
CA PRO A 267 -4.64 -28.90 48.01
C PRO A 267 -3.90 -28.57 49.33
N THR A 268 -3.04 -27.56 49.37
CA THR A 268 -2.22 -27.25 50.56
C THR A 268 -3.01 -26.47 51.61
N GLY A 269 -3.09 -27.04 52.83
CA GLY A 269 -3.77 -26.50 54.02
C GLY A 269 -3.13 -25.25 54.65
N SER A 270 -2.66 -24.30 53.85
CA SER A 270 -2.44 -22.91 54.28
C SER A 270 -3.78 -22.15 54.25
N GLU A 271 -3.96 -21.17 55.12
CA GLU A 271 -5.23 -20.45 55.32
C GLU A 271 -5.80 -19.78 54.04
N ASP A 272 -4.99 -19.61 53.00
CA ASP A 272 -5.41 -19.08 51.69
C ASP A 272 -5.53 -20.18 50.63
N ILE A 273 -6.77 -20.49 50.22
CA ILE A 273 -7.08 -21.37 49.09
C ILE A 273 -6.69 -20.64 47.80
N GLN A 274 -5.63 -21.09 47.14
CA GLN A 274 -5.26 -20.60 45.81
C GLN A 274 -6.07 -21.33 44.73
N GLU A 275 -6.76 -20.58 43.89
CA GLU A 275 -7.58 -21.11 42.79
C GLU A 275 -7.12 -20.51 41.45
N TRP A 276 -7.19 -21.28 40.38
CA TRP A 276 -6.96 -20.81 39.01
C TRP A 276 -7.87 -21.55 38.03
N TRP A 277 -8.17 -20.90 36.91
CA TRP A 277 -9.03 -21.48 35.89
C TRP A 277 -8.21 -22.22 34.83
N ILE A 278 -8.79 -23.33 34.37
CA ILE A 278 -8.31 -24.12 33.24
C ILE A 278 -9.34 -24.03 32.12
N VAL A 279 -8.87 -23.75 30.90
CA VAL A 279 -9.68 -23.64 29.69
C VAL A 279 -9.20 -24.66 28.67
N ASP A 280 -10.12 -25.44 28.10
CA ASP A 280 -9.83 -26.37 26.99
C ASP A 280 -10.87 -26.23 25.87
N GLN A 281 -10.52 -26.69 24.67
CA GLN A 281 -11.48 -26.86 23.58
C GLN A 281 -12.10 -28.26 23.62
N PRO A 282 -13.44 -28.39 23.50
CA PRO A 282 -14.08 -29.69 23.38
C PRO A 282 -13.49 -30.46 22.19
N SER A 283 -13.22 -31.75 22.37
CA SER A 283 -12.58 -32.61 21.36
C SER A 283 -13.31 -32.64 20.00
N ALA A 284 -14.62 -32.45 19.98
CA ALA A 284 -15.45 -32.39 18.77
C ALA A 284 -15.34 -31.06 17.98
N ALA A 285 -14.79 -30.00 18.58
CA ALA A 285 -14.74 -28.65 18.01
C ALA A 285 -13.38 -28.29 17.37
N LYS A 286 -12.39 -29.20 17.42
CA LYS A 286 -11.01 -28.93 16.99
C LYS A 286 -10.90 -29.01 15.46
N ILE A 287 -10.65 -27.87 14.82
CA ILE A 287 -10.28 -27.81 13.40
C ILE A 287 -8.78 -28.10 13.30
N GLN A 288 -8.43 -29.31 12.86
CA GLN A 288 -7.05 -29.69 12.60
C GLN A 288 -6.59 -29.06 11.27
N MET A 289 -5.98 -27.88 11.35
CA MET A 289 -5.20 -27.34 10.23
C MET A 289 -3.83 -28.03 10.12
N ARG A 290 -3.35 -28.63 11.22
CA ARG A 290 -2.06 -29.30 11.33
C ARG A 290 -2.23 -30.80 11.52
N ALA A 291 -1.54 -31.60 10.71
CA ALA A 291 -1.44 -33.04 10.93
C ALA A 291 -0.65 -33.30 12.22
N GLU A 292 -1.31 -33.84 13.25
CA GLU A 292 -0.61 -34.27 14.45
C GLU A 292 0.28 -35.47 14.15
N SER A 293 1.53 -35.42 14.61
CA SER A 293 2.36 -36.62 14.64
C SER A 293 1.69 -37.65 15.55
N LYS A 294 1.60 -38.90 15.08
CA LYS A 294 0.97 -40.07 15.73
C LYS A 294 1.65 -40.52 17.04
N LEU A 295 2.30 -39.63 17.77
CA LEU A 295 2.86 -39.90 19.07
C LEU A 295 1.98 -39.20 20.10
N GLU A 296 1.05 -39.95 20.67
CA GLU A 296 0.18 -39.53 21.77
C GLU A 296 1.04 -39.05 22.96
N LYS A 297 1.44 -37.78 22.94
CA LYS A 297 1.68 -37.03 24.17
C LYS A 297 0.30 -36.68 24.70
N LYS A 298 0.03 -37.12 25.93
CA LYS A 298 -1.09 -36.71 26.78
C LYS A 298 -1.32 -35.21 26.55
N ARG A 299 -2.31 -34.85 25.75
CA ARG A 299 -2.49 -33.46 25.30
C ARG A 299 -2.88 -32.63 26.51
N GLU A 300 -2.08 -31.61 26.78
CA GLU A 300 -2.37 -30.61 27.79
C GLU A 300 -3.55 -29.75 27.31
N ALA A 301 -4.44 -29.36 28.23
CA ALA A 301 -5.57 -28.48 27.94
C ALA A 301 -5.07 -27.20 27.26
N GLY A 302 -5.86 -26.64 26.34
CA GLY A 302 -5.49 -25.37 25.70
C GLY A 302 -6.38 -24.91 24.56
N LEU A 303 -6.10 -23.71 24.05
CA LEU A 303 -6.79 -23.10 22.92
C LEU A 303 -5.83 -22.94 21.73
N GLN A 304 -6.32 -23.22 20.53
CA GLN A 304 -5.60 -22.95 19.28
C GLN A 304 -6.29 -21.83 18.52
N LEU A 305 -5.57 -20.73 18.32
CA LEU A 305 -6.04 -19.55 17.61
C LEU A 305 -5.26 -19.39 16.30
N TYR A 306 -5.97 -19.20 15.20
CA TYR A 306 -5.39 -18.98 13.88
C TYR A 306 -5.45 -17.49 13.54
N VAL A 307 -4.28 -16.88 13.38
CA VAL A 307 -4.13 -15.45 13.08
C VAL A 307 -3.72 -15.28 11.62
N PHE A 308 -4.60 -14.66 10.84
CA PHE A 308 -4.34 -14.24 9.45
C PHE A 308 -3.77 -12.82 9.45
N SER A 309 -2.49 -12.68 9.16
CA SER A 309 -1.79 -11.40 9.20
C SER A 309 -1.82 -10.73 7.82
N ASP A 310 -2.41 -9.54 7.70
CA ASP A 310 -2.37 -8.79 6.45
C ASP A 310 -0.95 -8.30 6.16
N LYS A 311 -0.51 -8.40 4.90
CA LYS A 311 0.76 -7.86 4.46
C LYS A 311 0.79 -6.34 4.63
N VAL A 312 1.90 -5.84 5.18
CA VAL A 312 2.13 -4.42 5.40
C VAL A 312 3.03 -3.85 4.30
N SER A 313 2.83 -2.58 3.97
CA SER A 313 3.75 -1.89 3.05
C SER A 313 5.10 -1.68 3.75
N PRO A 314 6.24 -1.91 3.09
CA PRO A 314 7.55 -1.66 3.66
C PRO A 314 7.66 -0.23 4.19
N PRO A 315 8.41 0.01 5.29
CA PRO A 315 8.58 1.36 5.85
C PRO A 315 9.10 2.38 4.83
N SER A 316 9.96 1.95 3.91
CA SER A 316 10.49 2.77 2.80
C SER A 316 9.40 3.29 1.85
N LEU A 317 8.29 2.58 1.73
CA LEU A 317 7.11 2.95 0.94
C LEU A 317 5.98 3.54 1.80
N GLY A 318 6.17 3.63 3.13
CA GLY A 318 5.18 4.16 4.07
C GLY A 318 4.83 5.63 3.82
N PHE A 319 5.78 6.44 3.36
CA PHE A 319 5.54 7.83 2.94
C PHE A 319 4.56 7.93 1.76
N LEU A 320 4.54 6.90 0.91
CA LEU A 320 3.61 6.80 -0.21
C LEU A 320 2.26 6.23 0.26
N ALA A 321 2.20 5.32 1.23
CA ALA A 321 0.99 4.55 1.57
C ALA A 321 -0.29 5.37 1.98
N GLY A 322 -0.22 6.69 2.14
CA GLY A 322 -1.36 7.59 2.41
C GLY A 322 -1.63 8.68 1.35
N TYR A 323 -1.91 9.91 1.81
CA TYR A 323 -2.19 11.09 0.96
C TYR A 323 -0.98 11.59 0.16
N GLY A 324 0.24 11.13 0.49
CA GLY A 324 1.47 11.50 -0.21
C GLY A 324 1.48 11.13 -1.69
N ILE A 325 0.86 9.99 -2.06
CA ILE A 325 0.74 9.57 -3.46
C ILE A 325 -0.13 10.53 -4.26
N MET A 326 -1.25 10.97 -3.71
CA MET A 326 -2.14 11.90 -4.41
C MET A 326 -1.48 13.27 -4.60
N GLY A 327 -0.70 13.72 -3.61
CA GLY A 327 0.11 14.93 -3.74
C GLY A 327 1.22 14.82 -4.79
N LEU A 328 1.95 13.70 -4.80
CA LEU A 328 3.01 13.44 -5.79
C LEU A 328 2.45 13.25 -7.20
N TYR A 329 1.29 12.60 -7.33
CA TYR A 329 0.56 12.51 -8.59
C TYR A 329 0.14 13.89 -9.10
N ALA A 330 -0.51 14.68 -8.23
CA ALA A 330 -0.96 16.02 -8.58
C ALA A 330 0.23 16.93 -8.99
N SER A 331 1.36 16.85 -8.29
CA SER A 331 2.53 17.65 -8.63
C SER A 331 3.11 17.27 -10.00
N VAL A 332 3.27 15.97 -10.29
CA VAL A 332 3.74 15.50 -11.61
C VAL A 332 2.79 15.94 -12.72
N VAL A 333 1.48 15.76 -12.53
CA VAL A 333 0.47 16.16 -13.52
C VAL A 333 0.47 17.67 -13.74
N LEU A 334 0.59 18.47 -12.69
CA LEU A 334 0.66 19.94 -12.81
C LEU A 334 1.93 20.40 -13.53
N VAL A 335 3.08 19.80 -13.22
CA VAL A 335 4.35 20.10 -13.89
C VAL A 335 4.27 19.78 -15.38
N ILE A 336 3.76 18.59 -15.73
CA ILE A 336 3.61 18.23 -17.14
C ILE A 336 2.56 19.10 -17.83
N GLY A 337 1.46 19.40 -17.15
CA GLY A 337 0.44 20.34 -17.64
C GLY A 337 1.03 21.72 -17.93
N LYS A 338 1.96 22.20 -17.09
CA LYS A 338 2.70 23.45 -17.32
C LYS A 338 3.56 23.37 -18.58
N PHE A 339 4.36 22.31 -18.74
CA PHE A 339 5.19 22.13 -19.95
C PHE A 339 4.34 22.04 -21.22
N VAL A 340 3.25 21.26 -21.19
CA VAL A 340 2.32 21.16 -22.32
C VAL A 340 1.72 22.53 -22.64
N ARG A 341 1.34 23.31 -21.61
CA ARG A 341 0.85 24.68 -21.80
C ARG A 341 1.90 25.58 -22.45
N GLU A 342 3.16 25.51 -22.02
CA GLU A 342 4.27 26.29 -22.59
C GLU A 342 4.46 26.01 -24.09
N PHE A 343 4.28 24.77 -24.56
CA PHE A 343 4.35 24.47 -26.00
C PHE A 343 3.25 25.14 -26.84
N PHE A 344 2.06 25.36 -26.27
CA PHE A 344 0.94 25.99 -26.98
C PHE A 344 0.82 27.50 -26.71
N SER A 345 1.38 27.98 -25.60
CA SER A 345 1.36 29.40 -25.23
C SER A 345 2.60 30.11 -25.76
N GLY A 346 2.42 31.21 -26.47
CA GLY A 346 3.54 32.04 -26.94
C GLY A 346 3.93 31.83 -28.41
N ILE A 347 3.32 30.87 -29.10
CA ILE A 347 3.50 30.67 -30.55
C ILE A 347 3.26 31.99 -31.32
N SER A 348 2.28 32.80 -30.91
CA SER A 348 1.99 34.08 -31.56
C SER A 348 3.16 35.07 -31.55
N HIS A 349 4.00 35.03 -30.51
CA HIS A 349 5.16 35.92 -30.42
C HIS A 349 6.33 35.43 -31.28
N SER A 350 6.45 34.12 -31.51
CA SER A 350 7.52 33.54 -32.32
C SER A 350 7.24 33.57 -33.84
N ILE A 351 5.99 33.83 -34.27
CA ILE A 351 5.61 33.91 -35.70
C ILE A 351 6.57 34.78 -36.53
N MET A 352 7.01 35.93 -36.00
CA MET A 352 7.89 36.85 -36.74
C MET A 352 9.27 36.27 -37.06
N PHE A 353 9.69 35.22 -36.33
CA PHE A 353 10.97 34.54 -36.51
C PHE A 353 10.81 33.16 -37.15
N GLU A 354 9.69 32.47 -36.93
CA GLU A 354 9.40 31.14 -37.50
C GLU A 354 8.93 31.20 -38.96
N GLU A 355 8.07 32.16 -39.31
CA GLU A 355 7.43 32.21 -40.63
C GLU A 355 8.22 33.02 -41.66
N LEU A 356 9.45 32.57 -41.93
CA LEU A 356 10.35 33.17 -42.92
C LEU A 356 10.39 32.34 -44.22
N PRO A 357 10.06 32.92 -45.39
CA PRO A 357 9.93 32.14 -46.63
C PRO A 357 11.27 31.73 -47.25
N CYS A 358 12.28 32.59 -47.25
CA CYS A 358 13.62 32.27 -47.73
C CYS A 358 14.69 32.77 -46.75
N VAL A 359 15.37 31.84 -46.06
CA VAL A 359 16.34 32.15 -45.00
C VAL A 359 17.80 32.12 -45.45
N ASP A 360 18.07 31.88 -46.74
CA ASP A 360 19.42 31.64 -47.29
C ASP A 360 20.42 32.77 -47.01
N ARG A 361 19.95 34.03 -47.00
CA ARG A 361 20.82 35.19 -46.73
C ARG A 361 21.22 35.28 -45.27
N ILE A 362 20.31 34.94 -44.37
CA ILE A 362 20.56 34.94 -42.92
C ILE A 362 21.49 33.78 -42.59
N LEU A 363 21.22 32.60 -43.16
CA LEU A 363 22.08 31.44 -43.00
C LEU A 363 23.50 31.73 -43.52
N LYS A 364 23.62 32.37 -44.69
CA LYS A 364 24.91 32.79 -45.23
C LYS A 364 25.62 33.77 -44.29
N LEU A 365 24.91 34.76 -43.74
CA LEU A 365 25.51 35.69 -42.78
C LEU A 365 26.04 34.97 -41.53
N CYS A 366 25.29 34.00 -40.99
CA CYS A 366 25.76 33.18 -39.87
C CYS A 366 27.00 32.35 -40.24
N THR A 367 27.02 31.73 -41.42
CA THR A 367 28.21 30.99 -41.88
C THR A 367 29.40 31.89 -42.16
N ASP A 368 29.17 33.10 -42.65
CA ASP A 368 30.22 34.10 -42.88
C ASP A 368 30.82 34.54 -41.52
N ILE A 369 30.02 34.67 -40.45
CA ILE A 369 30.52 34.92 -39.08
C ILE A 369 31.43 33.77 -38.62
N PHE A 370 31.00 32.51 -38.82
CA PHE A 370 31.83 31.36 -38.45
C PHE A 370 33.13 31.29 -39.25
N LEU A 371 33.08 31.58 -40.55
CA LEU A 371 34.27 31.62 -41.40
C LEU A 371 35.25 32.70 -40.93
N VAL A 372 34.77 33.91 -40.66
CA VAL A 372 35.60 35.04 -40.22
C VAL A 372 36.25 34.78 -38.86
N ARG A 373 35.54 34.07 -37.99
CA ARG A 373 36.07 33.58 -36.70
C ARG A 373 37.19 32.56 -36.91
N GLU A 374 37.02 31.60 -37.82
CA GLU A 374 38.07 30.62 -38.16
C GLU A 374 39.30 31.28 -38.80
N THR A 375 39.12 32.34 -39.58
CA THR A 375 40.23 33.09 -40.20
C THR A 375 40.91 34.06 -39.24
N GLY A 376 40.35 34.31 -38.05
CA GLY A 376 40.89 35.23 -37.05
C GLY A 376 40.73 36.72 -37.40
N GLU A 377 39.84 37.07 -38.33
CA GLU A 377 39.55 38.47 -38.70
C GLU A 377 38.52 39.07 -37.73
N LEU A 378 38.93 39.30 -36.48
CA LEU A 378 38.04 39.61 -35.36
C LEU A 378 37.27 40.94 -35.49
N GLU A 379 37.82 41.95 -36.19
CA GLU A 379 37.09 43.21 -36.46
C GLU A 379 35.87 42.96 -37.37
N LEU A 380 36.04 42.10 -38.38
CA LEU A 380 34.96 41.73 -39.29
C LEU A 380 33.92 40.84 -38.59
N GLU A 381 34.33 40.04 -37.60
CA GLU A 381 33.40 39.27 -36.75
C GLU A 381 32.42 40.22 -36.03
N GLU A 382 32.93 41.30 -35.43
CA GLU A 382 32.11 42.30 -34.74
C GLU A 382 31.14 43.01 -35.71
N ASP A 383 31.62 43.41 -36.88
CA ASP A 383 30.80 44.07 -37.90
C ASP A 383 29.65 43.17 -38.41
N LEU A 384 29.95 41.90 -38.70
CA LEU A 384 28.95 40.93 -39.15
C LEU A 384 27.96 40.59 -38.04
N TYR A 385 28.42 40.47 -36.80
CA TYR A 385 27.55 40.29 -35.64
C TYR A 385 26.62 41.49 -35.43
N ALA A 386 27.14 42.72 -35.49
CA ALA A 386 26.35 43.94 -35.37
C ALA A 386 25.27 44.01 -36.46
N LYS A 387 25.60 43.59 -37.68
CA LYS A 387 24.65 43.44 -38.79
C LYS A 387 23.57 42.39 -38.52
N LEU A 388 23.94 41.24 -37.95
CA LEU A 388 22.99 40.19 -37.57
C LEU A 388 22.01 40.68 -36.50
N ILE A 389 22.51 41.37 -35.46
CA ILE A 389 21.66 41.92 -34.40
C ILE A 389 20.76 43.04 -34.94
N PHE A 390 21.27 43.91 -35.81
CA PHE A 390 20.45 44.94 -36.45
C PHE A 390 19.29 44.33 -37.24
N LEU A 391 19.55 43.23 -37.97
CA LEU A 391 18.51 42.48 -38.65
C LEU A 391 17.42 42.01 -37.68
N TYR A 392 17.80 41.31 -36.61
CA TYR A 392 16.85 40.74 -35.64
C TYR A 392 16.14 41.79 -34.77
N ARG A 393 16.65 43.02 -34.70
CA ARG A 393 15.97 44.17 -34.07
C ARG A 393 14.86 44.78 -34.92
N SER A 394 14.84 44.55 -36.24
CA SER A 394 13.90 45.19 -37.16
C SER A 394 13.12 44.15 -37.99
N PRO A 395 11.87 43.83 -37.59
CA PRO A 395 11.02 42.89 -38.32
C PRO A 395 10.81 43.28 -39.79
N GLU A 396 10.72 44.57 -40.09
CA GLU A 396 10.60 45.06 -41.47
C GLU A 396 11.83 44.71 -42.33
N THR A 397 13.02 44.80 -41.73
CA THR A 397 14.27 44.47 -42.41
C THR A 397 14.38 42.96 -42.63
N ILE A 398 13.97 42.15 -41.65
CA ILE A 398 13.85 40.68 -41.78
C ILE A 398 12.95 40.31 -42.96
N ILE A 399 11.77 40.92 -43.09
CA ILE A 399 10.83 40.64 -44.18
C ILE A 399 11.46 41.00 -45.53
N LYS A 400 12.10 42.16 -45.64
CA LYS A 400 12.79 42.58 -46.87
C LYS A 400 13.91 41.62 -47.25
N TRP A 401 14.63 41.07 -46.27
CA TRP A 401 15.77 40.18 -46.52
C TRP A 401 15.38 38.75 -46.83
N THR A 402 14.26 38.28 -46.28
CA THR A 402 13.76 36.90 -46.44
C THR A 402 12.78 36.72 -47.59
N ARG A 403 12.47 37.78 -48.34
CA ARG A 403 11.60 37.72 -49.52
C ARG A 403 12.13 36.74 -50.57
N GLU A 404 11.25 35.89 -51.10
CA GLU A 404 11.56 35.04 -52.25
C GLU A 404 11.99 35.90 -53.44
N LYS A 405 13.10 35.52 -54.08
CA LYS A 405 13.48 36.09 -55.36
C LYS A 405 12.54 35.50 -56.42
N THR A 406 11.57 36.29 -56.86
CA THR A 406 10.86 36.03 -58.12
C THR A 406 11.91 36.11 -59.24
N LYS A 407 12.08 35.01 -59.97
CA LYS A 407 12.87 35.02 -61.22
C LYS A 407 12.07 35.69 -62.31
#